data_AF-A0A0C3C7C7-F1
#
_entry.id   AF-A0A0C3C7C7-F1
#
_cell.length_a   1.000
_cell.length_b   1.000
_cell.length_c   1.000
_cell.angle_alpha   90.00
_cell.angle_beta   90.00
_cell.angle_gamma   90.00
#
_symmetry.space_group_name_H-M   'P 1'
#
loop_
_entity.id
_entity.type
_entity.pdbx_description
1 polymer ?
#
loop_
_entity_poly.entity_id
_entity_poly.type
_entity_poly.pdbx_seq_one_letter_code
_entity_poly.pdbx_strand_id
1 'polypeptide(L)' 'KTITINGMPVTVGENLAAALDCLWSSLVDKVWIDAVCINQDDIDERNAQVLRIRDIFSQSLAVTIWLGEDEMS' A
#
# COMPACT_ATOMS: atom_id res chain seq x y z
N LYS A 1 -7.53 7.17 -8.77
CA LYS A 1 -6.66 6.58 -9.83
C LYS A 1 -6.96 5.08 -9.94
N THR A 2 -6.72 4.43 -11.08
CA THR A 2 -6.88 2.97 -11.22
C THR A 2 -5.52 2.31 -11.42
N ILE A 3 -5.26 1.26 -10.66
CA ILE A 3 -4.04 0.44 -10.74
C ILE A 3 -4.43 -0.99 -11.12
N THR A 4 -3.48 -1.77 -11.62
CA THR A 4 -3.71 -3.18 -11.99
C THR A 4 -3.05 -4.09 -10.97
N ILE A 5 -3.82 -4.99 -10.36
CA ILE A 5 -3.35 -5.99 -9.41
C ILE A 5 -3.75 -7.36 -9.94
N ASN A 6 -2.77 -8.24 -10.19
CA ASN A 6 -3.00 -9.57 -10.77
C ASN A 6 -3.87 -9.54 -12.04
N GLY A 7 -3.73 -8.50 -12.87
CA GLY A 7 -4.53 -8.29 -14.09
C GLY A 7 -5.92 -7.68 -13.87
N MET A 8 -6.34 -7.46 -12.62
CA MET A 8 -7.62 -6.85 -12.29
C MET A 8 -7.47 -5.34 -12.03
N PRO A 9 -8.34 -4.48 -12.60
CA PRO A 9 -8.34 -3.06 -12.31
C PRO A 9 -8.90 -2.80 -10.91
N VAL A 10 -8.19 -2.00 -10.11
CA VAL A 10 -8.58 -1.61 -8.76
C VAL A 10 -8.48 -0.10 -8.62
N THR A 11 -9.55 0.51 -8.12
CA THR A 11 -9.60 1.96 -7.87
C THR A 11 -9.01 2.26 -6.50
N VAL A 12 -8.04 3.17 -6.46
CA VAL A 12 -7.40 3.65 -5.24
C VAL A 12 -7.66 5.15 -5.05
N GLY A 13 -7.71 5.57 -3.78
CA GLY A 13 -7.83 6.97 -3.39
C GLY A 13 -6.64 7.81 -3.87
N GLU A 14 -6.83 9.12 -3.98
CA GLU A 14 -5.83 10.05 -4.53
C GLU A 14 -4.52 10.06 -3.75
N ASN A 15 -4.59 10.02 -2.41
CA ASN A 15 -3.40 9.99 -1.58
C ASN A 15 -2.53 8.74 -1.83
N LEU A 16 -3.18 7.56 -1.91
CA LEU A 16 -2.48 6.31 -2.23
C LEU A 16 -1.95 6.31 -3.66
N ALA A 17 -2.68 6.91 -4.60
CA ALA A 17 -2.25 7.05 -5.97
C ALA A 17 -0.95 7.86 -6.10
N ALA A 18 -0.87 9.02 -5.43
CA ALA A 18 0.33 9.86 -5.41
C ALA A 18 1.51 9.14 -4.74
N ALA A 19 1.28 8.50 -3.60
CA ALA A 19 2.30 7.70 -2.92
C ALA A 19 2.86 6.58 -3.81
N LEU A 20 1.99 5.88 -4.55
CA LEU A 20 2.40 4.82 -5.48
C LEU A 20 3.24 5.35 -6.64
N ASP A 21 2.94 6.54 -7.16
CA ASP A 21 3.73 7.15 -8.23
C ASP A 21 5.16 7.45 -7.77
N CYS A 22 5.31 8.00 -6.56
CA CYS A 22 6.63 8.20 -5.96
C CYS A 22 7.34 6.86 -5.68
N LEU A 23 6.64 5.85 -5.17
CA LEU A 23 7.23 4.54 -4.88
C LEU A 23 7.65 3.79 -6.15
N TRP A 24 6.87 3.86 -7.23
CA TRP A 24 7.24 3.22 -8.51
C TRP A 24 8.42 3.90 -9.20
N SER A 25 8.63 5.18 -8.94
CA SER A 25 9.86 5.86 -9.36
C SER A 25 11.10 5.40 -8.58
N SER A 26 10.90 4.77 -7.42
CA SER A 26 11.97 4.19 -6.60
C SER A 26 12.25 2.74 -7.01
N LEU A 27 13.49 2.27 -6.85
CA LEU A 27 13.95 0.91 -7.20
C LEU A 27 13.40 -0.19 -6.26
N VAL A 28 12.15 -0.06 -5.79
CA VAL A 28 11.53 -1.00 -4.85
C VAL A 28 10.72 -2.04 -5.62
N ASP A 29 11.16 -3.30 -5.56
CA ASP A 29 10.52 -4.41 -6.27
C ASP A 29 9.23 -4.93 -5.60
N LYS A 30 9.09 -4.75 -4.29
CA LYS A 30 7.96 -5.27 -3.50
C LYS A 30 7.52 -4.27 -2.44
N VAL A 31 6.24 -3.91 -2.48
CA VAL A 31 5.60 -3.04 -1.49
C VAL A 31 4.39 -3.76 -0.93
N TRP A 32 4.20 -3.67 0.38
CA TRP A 32 2.98 -4.08 1.05
C TRP A 32 2.20 -2.82 1.46
N ILE A 33 0.92 -2.77 1.12
CA ILE A 33 0.01 -1.67 1.43
C ILE A 33 -1.29 -2.29 1.92
N ASP A 34 -1.71 -2.00 3.16
CA ASP A 34 -2.88 -2.60 3.78
C ASP A 34 -4.17 -2.43 2.96
N ALA A 35 -4.39 -1.25 2.40
CA ALA A 35 -5.54 -0.93 1.54
C ALA A 35 -5.58 -1.73 0.22
N VAL A 36 -4.47 -2.39 -0.15
CA VAL A 36 -4.32 -3.14 -1.39
C VAL A 36 -4.16 -4.63 -1.14
N CYS A 37 -3.32 -5.00 -0.18
CA CYS A 37 -2.92 -6.38 0.11
C CYS A 37 -3.88 -7.11 1.05
N ILE A 38 -4.78 -6.38 1.74
CA ILE A 38 -5.82 -6.96 2.58
C ILE A 38 -7.15 -6.84 1.84
N ASN A 39 -7.87 -7.94 1.70
CA ASN A 39 -9.25 -7.88 1.26
C ASN A 39 -10.11 -7.16 2.31
N GLN A 40 -10.49 -5.93 2.03
CA GLN A 40 -11.25 -5.11 2.98
C GLN A 40 -12.71 -5.57 3.13
N ASP A 41 -13.23 -6.34 2.17
CA ASP A 41 -14.60 -6.86 2.17
C ASP A 41 -14.74 -8.20 2.89
N ASP A 42 -13.62 -8.90 3.16
CA ASP A 42 -13.59 -10.13 3.95
C ASP A 42 -13.14 -9.82 5.38
N ILE A 43 -14.10 -9.79 6.31
CA ILE A 43 -13.86 -9.45 7.72
C ILE A 43 -12.92 -10.48 8.38
N ASP A 44 -13.05 -11.76 8.05
CA ASP A 44 -12.25 -12.82 8.67
C ASP A 44 -10.80 -12.75 8.20
N GLU A 45 -10.58 -12.56 6.89
CA GLU A 45 -9.25 -12.30 6.34
C GLU A 45 -8.65 -11.03 6.93
N ARG A 46 -9.41 -9.92 6.93
CA ARG A 46 -8.94 -8.64 7.46
C ARG A 46 -8.50 -8.77 8.91
N ASN A 47 -9.28 -9.44 9.75
CA ASN A 47 -8.92 -9.67 11.15
C ASN A 47 -7.64 -10.51 11.27
N ALA A 48 -7.50 -11.56 10.46
CA ALA A 48 -6.29 -12.37 10.44
C ALA A 48 -5.05 -11.58 9.97
N GLN A 49 -5.19 -10.69 8.98
CA GLN A 49 -4.10 -9.84 8.48
C GLN A 49 -3.72 -8.75 9.48
N VAL A 50 -4.68 -8.13 10.15
CA VAL A 50 -4.43 -7.11 11.19
C VAL A 50 -3.57 -7.69 12.32
N LEU A 51 -3.79 -8.94 12.71
CA LEU A 51 -2.96 -9.62 13.71
C LEU A 51 -1.50 -9.83 13.24
N ARG A 52 -1.26 -9.85 11.93
CA ARG A 52 0.07 -10.04 11.33
C ARG A 52 0.82 -8.75 11.04
N ILE A 53 0.17 -7.59 11.18
CA ILE A 53 0.79 -6.28 10.89
C ILE A 53 2.13 -6.14 11.62
N ARG A 54 2.19 -6.48 12.92
CA ARG A 54 3.44 -6.39 13.68
C ARG A 54 4.59 -7.15 13.02
N ASP A 55 4.29 -8.35 12.52
CA ASP A 55 5.30 -9.22 11.92
C ASP A 55 5.69 -8.70 10.53
N ILE A 56 4.74 -8.20 9.74
CA ILE A 56 4.99 -7.57 8.43
C ILE A 56 5.93 -6.38 8.58
N PHE A 57 5.65 -5.47 9.52
CA PHE A 57 6.50 -4.32 9.78
C PHE A 57 7.90 -4.75 10.24
N SER A 58 7.99 -5.75 11.13
CA SER A 58 9.30 -6.24 11.63
C SER A 58 10.15 -6.94 10.56
N GLN A 59 9.52 -7.52 9.55
CA GLN A 59 10.19 -8.26 8.48
C GLN A 59 10.40 -7.43 7.21
N SER A 60 9.89 -6.19 7.19
CA SER A 60 10.06 -5.29 6.05
C SER A 60 11.48 -4.73 6.02
N LEU A 61 12.07 -4.64 4.83
CA LEU A 61 13.40 -4.04 4.65
C LEU A 61 13.44 -2.58 5.09
N ALA A 62 12.35 -1.86 4.81
CA ALA A 62 12.13 -0.49 5.22
C ALA A 62 10.63 -0.26 5.41
N VAL A 63 10.30 0.67 6.29
CA VAL A 63 8.94 1.17 6.48
C VAL A 63 8.93 2.62 6.07
N THR A 64 8.20 2.94 5.01
CA THR A 64 8.11 4.30 4.46
C THR A 64 6.80 4.93 4.92
N ILE A 65 6.87 6.19 5.36
CA ILE A 65 5.69 7.02 5.63
C ILE A 65 5.51 8.03 4.50
N TRP A 66 4.28 8.13 4.00
CA TRP A 66 3.90 9.13 3.02
C TRP A 66 3.09 10.23 3.71
N LEU A 67 3.57 11.47 3.65
CA LEU A 67 2.95 12.63 4.30
C LEU A 67 2.23 13.56 3.32
N GLY A 68 2.16 13.19 2.04
CA GLY A 68 1.71 14.05 0.95
C GLY A 68 2.89 14.52 0.10
N GLU A 69 2.56 15.13 -1.04
CA GLU A 69 3.54 15.88 -1.82
C GLU A 69 3.98 17.10 -1.03
N ASP A 70 5.26 17.46 -1.14
CA ASP A 70 5.75 18.69 -0.55
C ASP A 70 5.07 19.87 -1.25
N GLU A 71 4.22 20.61 -0.54
CA GLU A 71 3.72 21.91 -1.00
C GLU A 71 4.88 22.93 -0.94
N MET A 72 5.94 22.70 -1.71
CA MET A 72 6.87 23.80 -2.03
C MET A 72 6.15 24.73 -3.01
N SER A 73 5.51 25.76 -2.47
CA SER A 73 5.10 26.96 -3.21
C SER A 73 6.31 27.71 -3.75
#